data_AF-A0A323V6F9-F1
#
_entry.id   AF-A0A323V6F9-F1
#
_cell.length_a   1.000
_cell.length_b   1.000
_cell.length_c   1.000
_cell.angle_alpha   90.00
_cell.angle_beta   90.00
_cell.angle_gamma   90.00
#
_symmetry.space_group_name_H-M   'P 1'
#
loop_
_entity.id
_entity.type
_entity.pdbx_description
1 polymer ?
#
loop_
_entity_poly.entity_id
_entity_poly.type
_entity_poly.pdbx_seq_one_letter_code
_entity_poly.pdbx_strand_id
1 'polypeptide(L)'
;MSLRRWAGTTVVMSAVAWLLWALGPALPELRAAATDPQGLVDRAGADALLLVVVPVLAWLCWAWGALGLLLTVASTAPGWGGRLAGLLLGAVLPAGARRAAALALGLGLAAAAPSLLPPPGPPVVATVTAAAGGELGEPAPALPVDWPSPASADAVPDWPGVPDWPGPAPGDHVVVRGDCLWDIAAAWLHRTGPAAPVGDADVHRAVQAWWQANADVIGPDPDLLLPGQVLRPPG
;
A
#
# COMPACT_ATOMS: atom_id res chain seq x y z
N MET A 1 -10.28 6.40 29.63
CA MET A 1 -8.80 6.53 29.55
C MET A 1 -8.31 7.24 30.79
N SER A 2 -7.22 6.80 31.43
CA SER A 2 -6.71 7.45 32.65
C SER A 2 -6.06 8.81 32.33
N LEU A 3 -6.27 9.81 33.18
CA LEU A 3 -5.68 11.16 33.05
C LEU A 3 -4.17 11.14 32.75
N ARG A 4 -3.46 10.14 33.29
CA ARG A 4 -2.03 9.91 33.06
C ARG A 4 -1.68 9.68 31.59
N ARG A 5 -2.49 8.92 30.84
CA ARG A 5 -2.24 8.66 29.43
C ARG A 5 -2.44 9.92 28.58
N TRP A 6 -3.46 10.72 28.92
CA TRP A 6 -3.76 11.96 28.20
C TRP A 6 -2.68 13.01 28.43
N ALA A 7 -2.25 13.22 29.68
CA ALA A 7 -1.14 14.11 30.01
C ALA A 7 0.16 13.66 29.31
N GLY A 8 0.45 12.36 29.27
CA GLY A 8 1.61 11.82 28.56
C GLY A 8 1.59 12.14 27.06
N THR A 9 0.47 11.91 26.37
CA THR A 9 0.35 12.24 24.94
C THR A 9 0.51 13.73 24.65
N THR A 10 -0.07 14.59 25.49
CA THR A 10 0.06 16.05 25.31
C THR A 10 1.49 16.51 25.52
N VAL A 11 2.18 16.00 26.55
CA VAL A 11 3.59 16.35 26.80
C VAL A 11 4.48 15.91 25.64
N VAL A 12 4.30 14.69 25.13
CA VAL A 12 5.06 14.19 23.98
C VAL A 12 4.78 15.03 22.73
N MET A 13 3.52 15.33 22.43
CA MET A 13 3.15 16.17 21.28
C MET A 13 3.74 17.57 21.38
N SER A 14 3.68 18.20 22.56
CA SER A 14 4.28 19.52 22.79
C SER A 14 5.81 19.49 22.69
N ALA A 15 6.46 18.44 23.19
CA ALA A 15 7.90 18.28 23.09
C ALA A 15 8.35 18.13 21.63
N VAL A 16 7.61 17.35 20.82
CA VAL A 16 7.88 17.21 19.39
C VAL A 16 7.63 18.53 18.66
N ALA A 17 6.55 19.25 18.95
CA ALA A 17 6.29 20.56 18.35
C ALA A 17 7.39 21.57 18.70
N TRP A 18 7.85 21.60 19.95
CA TRP A 18 8.95 22.45 20.38
C TRP A 18 10.26 22.08 19.66
N LEU A 19 10.55 20.79 19.52
CA LEU A 19 11.74 20.32 18.81
C LEU A 19 11.70 20.70 17.32
N LEU A 20 10.55 20.52 16.65
CA LEU A 20 10.34 20.93 15.26
C LEU A 20 10.42 22.45 15.07
N TRP A 21 9.99 23.21 16.08
CA TRP A 21 10.13 24.68 16.06
C TRP A 21 11.59 25.10 16.25
N ALA A 22 12.32 24.47 17.18
CA ALA A 22 13.72 24.79 17.46
C ALA A 22 14.68 24.39 16.32
N LEU A 23 14.36 23.31 15.59
CA LEU A 23 15.12 22.81 14.43
C LEU A 23 14.56 23.31 13.09
N GLY A 24 13.50 24.11 13.11
CA GLY A 24 12.81 24.56 11.90
C GLY A 24 13.63 25.59 11.10
N PRO A 25 13.53 25.59 9.76
CA PRO A 25 14.23 26.56 8.91
C PRO A 25 13.71 27.97 9.19
N ALA A 26 14.58 28.95 9.01
CA ALA A 26 14.20 30.34 9.21
C ALA A 26 13.19 30.78 8.12
N LEU A 27 12.27 31.67 8.47
CA LEU A 27 11.33 32.32 7.52
C LEU A 27 11.96 32.80 6.19
N PRO A 28 13.15 33.45 6.17
CA PRO A 28 13.79 33.83 4.91
C PRO A 28 14.23 32.64 4.05
N GLU A 29 14.67 31.53 4.66
CA GLU A 29 15.09 30.31 3.95
C GLU A 29 13.90 29.60 3.31
N LEU A 30 12.80 29.51 4.05
CA LEU A 30 11.49 29.06 3.57
C LEU A 30 11.03 29.86 2.34
N ARG A 31 11.11 31.20 2.41
CA ARG A 31 10.72 32.07 1.30
C ARG A 31 11.63 31.87 0.09
N ALA A 32 12.94 31.78 0.30
CA ALA A 32 13.91 31.58 -0.77
C ALA A 32 13.68 30.25 -1.50
N ALA A 33 13.49 29.15 -0.75
CA ALA A 33 13.18 27.84 -1.30
C ALA A 33 11.86 27.82 -2.09
N ALA A 34 10.86 28.61 -1.67
CA ALA A 34 9.57 28.69 -2.34
C ALA A 34 9.62 29.52 -3.64
N THR A 35 10.41 30.61 -3.68
CA THR A 35 10.45 31.51 -4.84
C THR A 35 11.48 31.09 -5.89
N ASP A 36 12.60 30.50 -5.47
CA ASP A 36 13.72 30.13 -6.35
C ASP A 36 14.44 28.88 -5.83
N PRO A 37 13.84 27.68 -5.97
CA PRO A 37 14.44 26.44 -5.48
C PRO A 37 15.71 26.07 -6.25
N GLN A 38 15.74 26.30 -7.57
CA GLN A 38 16.90 25.99 -8.42
C GLN A 38 18.10 26.88 -8.07
N GLY A 39 17.91 28.20 -7.95
CA GLY A 39 19.00 29.09 -7.57
C GLY A 39 19.50 28.88 -6.13
N LEU A 40 18.70 28.28 -5.24
CA LEU A 40 19.16 27.86 -3.91
C LEU A 40 20.08 26.63 -4.00
N VAL A 41 19.73 25.65 -4.83
CA VAL A 41 20.57 24.47 -5.09
C VAL A 41 21.88 24.87 -5.76
N ASP A 42 21.83 25.78 -6.73
CA ASP A 42 23.02 26.22 -7.46
C ASP A 42 24.00 26.99 -6.56
N ARG A 43 23.50 27.74 -5.57
CA ARG A 43 24.34 28.56 -4.67
C ARG A 43 24.84 27.81 -3.43
N ALA A 44 24.02 26.94 -2.86
CA ALA A 44 24.26 26.32 -1.54
C ALA A 44 24.27 24.78 -1.57
N GLY A 45 24.02 24.18 -2.73
CA GLY A 45 23.93 22.74 -2.91
C GLY A 45 22.55 22.15 -2.63
N ALA A 46 22.35 20.89 -3.03
CA ALA A 46 21.09 20.18 -2.83
C ALA A 46 20.75 19.94 -1.35
N ASP A 47 21.77 19.77 -0.49
CA ASP A 47 21.59 19.55 0.94
C ASP A 47 20.89 20.73 1.63
N ALA A 48 21.16 21.96 1.20
CA ALA A 48 20.50 23.15 1.73
C ALA A 48 18.98 23.14 1.46
N LEU A 49 18.56 22.67 0.27
CA LEU A 49 17.15 22.52 -0.04
C LEU A 49 16.50 21.43 0.82
N LEU A 50 17.20 20.31 1.04
CA LEU A 50 16.73 19.23 1.91
C LEU A 50 16.55 19.70 3.36
N LEU A 51 17.47 20.51 3.89
CA LEU A 51 17.36 21.08 5.23
C LEU A 51 16.14 21.99 5.42
N VAL A 52 15.59 22.57 4.34
CA VAL A 52 14.34 23.33 4.40
C VAL A 52 13.12 22.44 4.19
N VAL A 53 13.16 21.55 3.20
CA VAL A 53 12.02 20.71 2.81
C VAL A 53 11.68 19.66 3.88
N VAL A 54 12.69 19.01 4.46
CA VAL A 54 12.48 17.91 5.42
C VAL A 54 11.75 18.40 6.69
N PRO A 55 12.15 19.51 7.34
CA PRO A 55 11.41 20.02 8.50
C PRO A 55 10.00 20.49 8.15
N VAL A 56 9.78 21.05 6.97
CA VAL A 56 8.43 21.46 6.51
C VAL A 56 7.53 20.24 6.36
N LEU A 57 8.03 19.16 5.75
CA LEU A 57 7.30 17.90 5.66
C LEU A 57 7.05 17.29 7.05
N ALA A 58 8.02 17.37 7.96
CA ALA A 58 7.86 16.90 9.33
C ALA A 58 6.77 17.70 10.07
N TRP A 59 6.71 19.02 9.89
CA TRP A 59 5.65 19.88 10.42
C TRP A 59 4.27 19.53 9.86
N LEU A 60 4.19 19.29 8.55
CA LEU A 60 2.94 18.87 7.89
C LEU A 60 2.46 17.52 8.44
N CYS A 61 3.35 16.55 8.57
CA CYS A 61 3.05 15.22 9.13
C CYS A 61 2.62 15.30 10.60
N TRP A 62 3.31 16.12 11.40
CA TRP A 62 2.94 16.33 12.80
C TRP A 62 1.58 17.03 12.94
N ALA A 63 1.35 18.11 12.17
CA ALA A 63 0.09 18.85 12.17
C ALA A 63 -1.08 17.96 11.74
N TRP A 64 -0.83 17.08 10.77
CA TRP A 64 -1.78 16.06 10.35
C TRP A 64 -2.17 15.09 11.48
N GLY A 65 -1.17 14.51 12.16
CA GLY A 65 -1.40 13.62 13.29
C GLY A 65 -2.12 14.32 14.44
N ALA A 66 -1.71 15.55 14.77
CA ALA A 66 -2.36 16.39 15.77
C ALA A 66 -3.81 16.72 15.42
N LEU A 67 -4.10 17.02 14.14
CA LEU A 67 -5.45 17.22 13.65
C LEU A 67 -6.30 15.95 13.80
N GLY A 68 -5.77 14.78 13.44
CA GLY A 68 -6.45 13.50 13.63
C GLY A 68 -6.78 13.20 15.11
N LEU A 69 -5.84 13.52 16.01
CA LEU A 69 -6.05 13.42 17.46
C LEU A 69 -7.14 14.39 17.94
N LEU A 70 -7.11 15.65 17.49
CA LEU A 70 -8.14 16.65 17.83
C LEU A 70 -9.52 16.23 17.35
N LEU A 71 -9.63 15.71 16.12
CA LEU A 71 -10.88 15.19 15.57
C LEU A 71 -11.37 13.95 16.34
N THR A 72 -10.46 13.09 16.81
CA THR A 72 -10.79 11.94 17.68
C THR A 72 -11.30 12.39 19.04
N VAL A 73 -10.75 13.47 19.62
CA VAL A 73 -11.30 14.06 20.85
C VAL A 73 -12.67 14.68 20.58
N ALA A 74 -12.81 15.43 19.48
CA ALA A 74 -14.06 16.10 19.11
C ALA A 74 -15.19 15.10 18.82
N SER A 75 -14.89 13.90 18.31
CA SER A 75 -15.89 12.85 18.06
C SER A 75 -16.49 12.27 19.35
N THR A 76 -15.81 12.40 20.48
CA THR A 76 -16.34 11.98 21.78
C THR A 76 -17.34 12.96 22.40
N ALA A 77 -17.49 14.17 21.83
CA ALA A 77 -18.46 15.14 22.31
C ALA A 77 -19.88 14.83 21.77
N PRO A 78 -20.90 14.68 22.63
CA PRO A 78 -22.26 14.45 22.17
C PRO A 78 -22.80 15.69 21.44
N GLY A 79 -23.15 15.55 20.16
CA GLY A 79 -23.77 16.62 19.36
C GLY A 79 -23.35 16.66 17.89
N TRP A 80 -23.69 17.76 17.22
CA TRP A 80 -23.39 18.00 15.79
C TRP A 80 -21.88 18.07 15.49
N GLY A 81 -21.06 18.47 16.48
CA GLY A 81 -19.60 18.50 16.37
C GLY A 81 -18.98 17.13 16.10
N GLY A 82 -19.52 16.06 16.70
CA GLY A 82 -19.03 14.70 16.47
C GLY A 82 -19.36 14.15 15.09
N ARG A 83 -20.51 14.55 14.51
CA ARG A 83 -20.90 14.16 13.13
C ARG A 83 -20.07 14.87 12.07
N LEU A 84 -19.82 16.17 12.24
CA LEU A 84 -18.92 16.94 11.38
C LEU A 84 -17.48 16.44 11.47
N ALA A 85 -16.99 16.09 12.67
CA ALA A 85 -15.68 15.49 12.85
C ALA A 85 -15.57 14.13 12.16
N GLY A 86 -16.61 13.30 12.18
CA GLY A 86 -16.64 12.00 11.47
C GLY A 86 -16.61 12.14 9.95
N LEU A 87 -17.32 13.12 9.39
CA LEU A 87 -17.28 13.43 7.96
C LEU A 87 -15.92 13.99 7.53
N LEU A 88 -15.36 14.90 8.33
CA LEU A 88 -14.01 15.42 8.10
C LEU A 88 -12.96 14.31 8.24
N LEU A 89 -13.10 13.35 9.16
CA LEU A 89 -12.20 12.19 9.22
C LEU A 89 -12.24 11.34 7.94
N GLY A 90 -13.42 11.19 7.35
CA GLY A 90 -13.62 10.43 6.10
C GLY A 90 -13.05 11.14 4.87
N ALA A 91 -13.12 12.47 4.84
CA ALA A 91 -12.56 13.28 3.76
C ALA A 91 -11.05 13.53 3.91
N VAL A 92 -10.59 13.66 5.16
CA VAL A 92 -9.20 13.99 5.49
C VAL A 92 -8.34 12.73 5.47
N LEU A 93 -8.78 11.53 5.84
CA LEU A 93 -7.91 10.34 5.68
C LEU A 93 -8.01 9.78 4.25
N PRO A 94 -7.08 10.08 3.31
CA PRO A 94 -7.05 9.40 2.03
C PRO A 94 -6.91 7.90 2.28
N ALA A 95 -7.56 7.07 1.45
CA ALA A 95 -7.54 5.62 1.59
C ALA A 95 -6.11 5.05 1.71
N GLY A 96 -5.12 5.72 1.10
CA GLY A 96 -3.69 5.41 1.23
C GLY A 96 -3.13 5.55 2.64
N ALA A 97 -3.49 6.60 3.40
CA ALA A 97 -3.02 6.80 4.77
C ALA A 97 -3.59 5.73 5.72
N ARG A 98 -4.83 5.28 5.49
CA ARG A 98 -5.42 4.15 6.22
C ARG A 98 -4.67 2.84 5.95
N ARG A 99 -4.29 2.58 4.69
CA ARG A 99 -3.49 1.40 4.32
C ARG A 99 -2.09 1.44 4.92
N ALA A 100 -1.42 2.60 4.88
CA ALA A 100 -0.10 2.77 5.49
C ALA A 100 -0.14 2.62 7.01
N ALA A 101 -1.15 3.17 7.68
CA ALA A 101 -1.33 2.99 9.13
C ALA A 101 -1.63 1.53 9.50
N ALA A 102 -2.41 0.80 8.69
CA ALA A 102 -2.65 -0.63 8.91
C ALA A 102 -1.36 -1.45 8.75
N LEU A 103 -0.52 -1.13 7.77
CA LEU A 103 0.78 -1.77 7.57
C LEU A 103 1.76 -1.44 8.70
N ALA A 104 1.83 -0.19 9.13
CA ALA A 104 2.70 0.24 10.23
C ALA A 104 2.26 -0.35 11.58
N LEU A 105 0.95 -0.45 11.84
CA LEU A 105 0.40 -1.12 13.02
C LEU A 105 0.61 -2.64 12.96
N GLY A 106 0.50 -3.25 11.79
CA GLY A 106 0.82 -4.67 11.58
C GLY A 106 2.30 -4.97 11.85
N LEU A 107 3.21 -4.12 11.36
CA LEU A 107 4.64 -4.19 11.65
C LEU A 107 4.96 -3.92 13.13
N GLY A 108 4.28 -2.95 13.74
CA GLY A 108 4.44 -2.61 15.15
C GLY A 108 3.97 -3.70 16.12
N LEU A 109 2.87 -4.39 15.80
CA LEU A 109 2.38 -5.54 16.60
C LEU A 109 3.26 -6.78 16.45
N ALA A 110 3.89 -6.98 15.28
CA ALA A 110 4.88 -8.04 15.09
C ALA A 110 6.18 -7.77 15.89
N ALA A 111 6.59 -6.50 15.99
CA ALA A 111 7.76 -6.10 16.77
C ALA A 111 7.50 -6.00 18.29
N ALA A 112 6.26 -5.71 18.70
CA ALA A 112 5.85 -5.55 20.10
C ALA A 112 5.15 -6.79 20.67
N ALA A 113 5.46 -7.99 20.18
CA ALA A 113 5.11 -9.22 20.88
C ALA A 113 5.77 -9.17 22.28
N PRO A 114 5.01 -9.21 23.38
CA PRO A 114 5.60 -9.21 24.71
C PRO A 114 6.36 -10.52 24.88
N SER A 115 7.69 -10.43 24.90
CA SER A 115 8.60 -11.48 25.31
C SER A 115 8.42 -11.76 26.81
N LEU A 116 7.34 -12.48 27.14
CA LEU A 116 7.21 -13.21 28.40
C LEU A 116 7.94 -14.55 28.23
N LEU A 117 9.28 -14.51 28.22
CA LEU A 117 10.09 -15.72 28.27
C LEU A 117 10.60 -15.94 29.72
N PRO A 118 10.38 -17.13 30.33
CA PRO A 118 11.07 -17.56 31.55
C PRO A 118 12.58 -17.77 31.30
N PRO A 119 13.42 -17.88 32.36
CA PRO A 119 14.89 -18.02 32.22
C PRO A 119 15.32 -19.26 31.42
N PRO A 120 16.55 -19.25 30.86
CA PRO A 120 16.93 -20.08 29.72
C PRO A 120 17.13 -21.56 30.06
N GLY A 121 16.39 -22.42 29.37
CA GLY A 121 16.80 -23.80 29.07
C GLY A 121 17.72 -23.83 27.83
N PRO A 122 18.42 -24.95 27.56
CA PRO A 122 19.40 -25.02 26.48
C PRO A 122 18.79 -24.67 25.10
N PRO A 123 19.56 -24.03 24.21
CA PRO A 123 19.02 -23.33 23.05
C PRO A 123 18.44 -24.29 22.02
N VAL A 124 17.12 -24.24 21.84
CA VAL A 124 16.47 -24.75 20.63
C VAL A 124 16.52 -23.63 19.60
N VAL A 125 17.42 -23.77 18.64
CA VAL A 125 17.50 -22.89 17.46
C VAL A 125 16.29 -23.19 16.59
N ALA A 126 15.25 -22.34 16.66
CA ALA A 126 14.14 -22.38 15.72
C ALA A 126 14.53 -21.57 14.47
N THR A 127 15.15 -22.25 13.49
CA THR A 127 15.34 -21.75 12.14
C THR A 127 13.98 -21.66 11.44
N VAL A 128 13.50 -20.44 11.18
CA VAL A 128 12.42 -20.21 10.22
C VAL A 128 13.03 -20.29 8.83
N THR A 129 12.95 -21.46 8.20
CA THR A 129 13.35 -21.65 6.81
C THR A 129 12.20 -21.23 5.89
N ALA A 130 12.41 -20.11 5.20
CA ALA A 130 11.70 -19.80 3.96
C ALA A 130 12.10 -20.85 2.91
N ALA A 131 11.16 -21.69 2.48
CA ALA A 131 11.39 -22.68 1.45
C ALA A 131 11.05 -22.08 0.07
N ALA A 132 12.07 -21.59 -0.62
CA ALA A 132 12.07 -21.44 -2.07
C ALA A 132 13.37 -22.07 -2.62
N GLY A 133 13.19 -23.16 -3.37
CA GLY A 133 14.07 -23.57 -4.47
C GLY A 133 15.46 -24.15 -4.15
N GLY A 134 15.60 -25.44 -4.41
CA GLY A 134 16.81 -25.95 -5.07
C GLY A 134 17.76 -26.83 -4.23
N GLU A 135 17.91 -28.06 -4.72
CA GLU A 135 19.10 -28.92 -4.65
C GLU A 135 19.23 -29.94 -3.50
N LEU A 136 18.86 -31.18 -3.87
CA LEU A 136 19.62 -32.43 -3.73
C LEU A 136 20.24 -32.77 -2.36
N GLY A 137 19.56 -33.65 -1.63
CA GLY A 137 20.14 -34.38 -0.49
C GLY A 137 19.17 -35.39 0.13
N GLU A 138 19.37 -36.67 -0.22
CA GLU A 138 19.05 -37.94 0.46
C GLU A 138 17.72 -38.15 1.25
N PRO A 139 17.05 -39.33 1.11
CA PRO A 139 15.72 -39.53 1.66
C PRO A 139 15.76 -39.92 3.14
N ALA A 140 15.04 -39.16 3.98
CA ALA A 140 14.60 -39.60 5.30
C ALA A 140 13.53 -40.72 5.16
N PRO A 141 13.46 -41.68 6.10
CA PRO A 141 12.60 -42.85 5.97
C PRO A 141 11.12 -42.47 5.97
N ALA A 142 10.42 -42.84 4.91
CA ALA A 142 8.99 -42.64 4.76
C ALA A 142 8.23 -43.48 5.80
N LEU A 143 7.54 -42.80 6.72
CA LEU A 143 6.45 -43.41 7.48
C LEU A 143 5.30 -43.66 6.50
N PRO A 144 4.76 -44.88 6.40
CA PRO A 144 3.63 -45.16 5.52
C PRO A 144 2.38 -44.49 6.10
N VAL A 145 2.07 -43.30 5.60
CA VAL A 145 0.76 -42.69 5.80
C VAL A 145 -0.14 -43.27 4.72
N ASP A 146 -1.07 -44.13 5.15
CA ASP A 146 -2.02 -44.81 4.28
C ASP A 146 -3.15 -43.83 3.88
N TRP A 147 -2.84 -42.94 2.94
CA TRP A 147 -3.86 -42.14 2.26
C TRP A 147 -4.49 -42.98 1.16
N PRO A 148 -5.84 -43.01 1.03
CA PRO A 148 -6.47 -43.65 -0.12
C PRO A 148 -6.00 -42.93 -1.38
N SER A 149 -5.16 -43.63 -2.14
CA SER A 149 -4.67 -43.15 -3.44
C SER A 149 -5.89 -42.97 -4.36
N PRO A 150 -5.97 -41.88 -5.15
CA PRO A 150 -7.06 -41.71 -6.10
C PRO A 150 -7.00 -42.88 -7.09
N ALA A 151 -7.99 -43.76 -6.99
CA ALA A 151 -8.27 -44.73 -8.03
C ALA A 151 -8.40 -43.98 -9.35
N SER A 152 -7.84 -44.59 -10.40
CA SER A 152 -7.91 -44.19 -11.79
C SER A 152 -9.18 -43.41 -12.14
N ALA A 153 -8.99 -42.29 -12.81
CA ALA A 153 -10.04 -41.45 -13.36
C ALA A 153 -10.97 -42.25 -14.26
N ASP A 154 -12.08 -42.73 -13.71
CA ASP A 154 -13.29 -43.05 -14.44
C ASP A 154 -14.50 -42.80 -13.52
N ALA A 155 -15.44 -42.00 -14.03
CA ALA A 155 -16.67 -41.51 -13.41
C ALA A 155 -16.50 -40.34 -12.41
N VAL A 156 -16.24 -39.14 -12.97
CA VAL A 156 -16.70 -37.88 -12.34
C VAL A 156 -18.23 -37.90 -12.34
N PRO A 157 -18.91 -37.64 -11.21
CA PRO A 157 -20.36 -37.52 -11.16
C PRO A 157 -20.85 -36.44 -12.14
N ASP A 158 -21.89 -36.74 -12.91
CA ASP A 158 -22.49 -35.87 -13.91
C ASP A 158 -23.19 -34.68 -13.22
N TRP A 159 -22.42 -33.64 -12.91
CA TRP A 159 -22.96 -32.37 -12.44
C TRP A 159 -23.66 -31.69 -13.62
N PRO A 160 -24.85 -31.07 -13.43
CA PRO A 160 -25.51 -30.34 -14.49
C PRO A 160 -24.53 -29.32 -15.08
N GLY A 161 -24.30 -29.44 -16.40
CA GLY A 161 -23.29 -28.68 -17.13
C GLY A 161 -23.36 -27.19 -16.77
N VAL A 162 -22.19 -26.65 -16.44
CA VAL A 162 -22.02 -25.20 -16.28
C VAL A 162 -22.56 -24.54 -17.55
N PRO A 163 -23.43 -23.51 -17.46
CA PRO A 163 -23.91 -22.82 -18.64
C PRO A 163 -22.74 -22.39 -19.53
N ASP A 164 -22.84 -22.66 -20.84
CA ASP A 164 -21.87 -22.21 -21.84
C ASP A 164 -21.90 -20.68 -21.96
N TRP A 165 -21.21 -20.01 -21.05
CA TRP A 165 -20.94 -18.59 -21.16
C TRP A 165 -19.91 -18.37 -22.25
N PRO A 166 -20.15 -17.41 -23.18
CA PRO A 166 -19.15 -17.07 -24.18
C PRO A 166 -17.87 -16.66 -23.45
N GLY A 167 -16.81 -17.45 -23.65
CA GLY A 167 -15.50 -17.17 -23.07
C GLY A 167 -14.92 -15.88 -23.66
N PRO A 168 -13.99 -15.22 -22.92
CA PRO A 168 -13.27 -14.07 -23.43
C PRO A 168 -12.57 -14.40 -24.77
N ALA A 169 -12.57 -13.44 -25.69
CA ALA A 169 -11.92 -13.61 -26.98
C ALA A 169 -10.39 -13.68 -26.82
N PRO A 170 -9.66 -14.26 -27.78
CA PRO A 170 -8.20 -14.30 -27.74
C PRO A 170 -7.62 -12.87 -27.65
N GLY A 171 -6.93 -12.58 -26.55
CA GLY A 171 -6.34 -11.26 -26.27
C GLY A 171 -7.10 -10.41 -25.25
N ASP A 172 -8.32 -10.79 -24.90
CA ASP A 172 -9.07 -10.15 -23.81
C ASP A 172 -8.39 -10.41 -22.46
N HIS A 173 -8.41 -9.41 -21.58
CA HIS A 173 -7.89 -9.50 -20.23
C HIS A 173 -9.03 -9.51 -19.22
N VAL A 174 -9.13 -10.58 -18.43
CA VAL A 174 -10.06 -10.65 -17.30
C VAL A 174 -9.40 -10.04 -16.08
N VAL A 175 -9.96 -8.94 -15.59
CA VAL A 175 -9.45 -8.21 -14.41
C VAL A 175 -9.55 -9.10 -13.18
N VAL A 176 -8.42 -9.29 -12.49
CA VAL A 176 -8.36 -9.96 -11.19
C VAL A 176 -8.12 -8.96 -10.06
N ARG A 177 -8.33 -9.40 -8.81
CA ARG A 177 -8.10 -8.54 -7.64
C ARG A 177 -6.62 -8.13 -7.58
N GLY A 178 -6.39 -6.82 -7.66
CA GLY A 178 -5.05 -6.23 -7.58
C GLY A 178 -4.53 -5.71 -8.92
N ASP A 179 -5.22 -6.02 -10.02
CA ASP A 179 -4.90 -5.45 -11.32
C ASP A 179 -5.11 -3.94 -11.33
N CYS A 180 -4.22 -3.24 -12.03
CA CYS A 180 -4.39 -1.85 -12.42
C CYS A 180 -4.18 -1.70 -13.92
N LEU A 181 -4.78 -0.66 -14.51
CA LEU A 181 -4.75 -0.46 -15.96
C LEU A 181 -3.32 -0.26 -16.50
N TRP A 182 -2.44 0.33 -15.68
CA TRP A 182 -1.02 0.51 -15.99
C TRP A 182 -0.29 -0.81 -16.19
N ASP A 183 -0.42 -1.75 -15.25
CA ASP A 183 0.27 -3.03 -15.31
C ASP A 183 -0.27 -3.90 -16.46
N ILE A 184 -1.58 -3.85 -16.71
CA ILE A 184 -2.20 -4.53 -17.85
C ILE A 184 -1.64 -3.98 -19.18
N ALA A 185 -1.60 -2.65 -19.32
CA ALA A 185 -1.08 -2.01 -20.52
C ALA A 185 0.42 -2.25 -20.72
N ALA A 186 1.21 -2.20 -19.64
CA ALA A 186 2.64 -2.49 -19.67
C ALA A 186 2.90 -3.94 -20.07
N ALA A 187 2.20 -4.91 -19.48
CA ALA A 187 2.31 -6.33 -19.81
C ALA A 187 1.86 -6.63 -21.25
N TRP A 188 0.84 -5.92 -21.73
CA TRP A 188 0.44 -5.99 -23.14
C TRP A 188 1.55 -5.48 -24.05
N LEU A 189 2.10 -4.28 -23.81
CA LEU A 189 3.21 -3.72 -24.58
C LEU A 189 4.46 -4.61 -24.59
N HIS A 190 4.79 -5.26 -23.47
CA HIS A 190 5.91 -6.20 -23.44
C HIS A 190 5.68 -7.46 -24.29
N ARG A 191 4.42 -7.85 -24.52
CA ARG A 191 4.07 -9.03 -25.34
C ARG A 191 3.91 -8.70 -26.82
N THR A 192 3.38 -7.53 -27.16
CA THR A 192 3.05 -7.14 -28.54
C THR A 192 4.03 -6.13 -29.14
N GLY A 193 4.80 -5.42 -28.32
CA GLY A 193 5.72 -4.38 -28.73
C GLY A 193 7.06 -4.89 -29.27
N PRO A 194 7.86 -4.00 -29.86
CA PRO A 194 9.21 -4.32 -30.33
C PRO A 194 10.15 -4.67 -29.17
N ALA A 195 11.23 -5.40 -29.44
CA ALA A 195 12.23 -5.82 -28.44
C ALA A 195 13.00 -4.67 -27.74
N ALA A 196 12.70 -3.43 -28.09
CA ALA A 196 13.25 -2.25 -27.41
C ALA A 196 12.63 -2.08 -26.01
N PRO A 197 13.35 -1.49 -25.05
CA PRO A 197 12.79 -1.22 -23.73
C PRO A 197 11.57 -0.28 -23.84
N VAL A 198 10.45 -0.71 -23.26
CA VAL A 198 9.20 0.05 -23.19
C VAL A 198 9.37 1.18 -22.17
N GLY A 199 9.20 2.44 -22.60
CA GLY A 199 9.28 3.59 -21.70
C GLY A 199 7.93 3.95 -21.05
N ASP A 200 7.96 4.70 -19.95
CA ASP A 200 6.75 5.13 -19.23
C ASP A 200 5.77 5.93 -20.12
N ALA A 201 6.30 6.71 -21.07
CA ALA A 201 5.48 7.45 -22.03
C ALA A 201 4.72 6.53 -22.99
N ASP A 202 5.27 5.36 -23.32
CA ASP A 202 4.60 4.34 -24.13
C ASP A 202 3.50 3.66 -23.32
N VAL A 203 3.79 3.29 -22.07
CA VAL A 203 2.80 2.71 -21.16
C VAL A 203 1.64 3.67 -20.96
N HIS A 204 1.90 4.95 -20.69
CA HIS A 204 0.86 5.95 -20.54
C HIS A 204 -0.05 6.05 -21.77
N ARG A 205 0.52 6.07 -22.98
CA ARG A 205 -0.25 6.05 -24.24
C ARG A 205 -1.12 4.79 -24.35
N ALA A 206 -0.57 3.63 -24.01
CA ALA A 206 -1.31 2.38 -24.02
C ALA A 206 -2.45 2.39 -22.99
N VAL A 207 -2.22 2.87 -21.77
CA VAL A 207 -3.26 3.02 -20.73
C VAL A 207 -4.43 3.85 -21.25
N GLN A 208 -4.15 4.97 -21.90
CA GLN A 208 -5.19 5.80 -22.51
C GLN A 208 -5.96 5.06 -23.61
N ALA A 209 -5.27 4.31 -24.47
CA ALA A 209 -5.91 3.51 -25.51
C ALA A 209 -6.79 2.39 -24.93
N TRP A 210 -6.33 1.73 -23.87
CA TRP A 210 -7.10 0.71 -23.15
C TRP A 210 -8.35 1.29 -22.49
N TRP A 211 -8.26 2.45 -21.85
CA TRP A 211 -9.43 3.10 -21.26
C TRP A 211 -10.44 3.53 -22.34
N GLN A 212 -9.97 4.16 -23.42
CA GLN A 212 -10.83 4.58 -24.55
C GLN A 212 -11.59 3.40 -25.17
N ALA A 213 -10.90 2.27 -25.39
CA ALA A 213 -11.51 1.07 -25.98
C ALA A 213 -12.53 0.38 -25.05
N ASN A 214 -12.46 0.63 -23.74
CA ASN A 214 -13.25 -0.05 -22.72
C ASN A 214 -14.02 0.90 -21.79
N ALA A 215 -14.24 2.15 -22.22
CA ALA A 215 -14.87 3.18 -21.41
C ALA A 215 -16.27 2.77 -20.93
N ASP A 216 -17.00 2.01 -21.75
CA ASP A 216 -18.32 1.48 -21.42
C ASP A 216 -18.29 0.44 -20.28
N VAL A 217 -17.17 -0.27 -20.10
CA VAL A 217 -17.00 -1.32 -19.08
C VAL A 217 -16.37 -0.78 -17.81
N ILE A 218 -15.36 0.09 -17.94
CA ILE A 218 -14.62 0.68 -16.82
C ILE A 218 -15.43 1.82 -16.17
N GLY A 219 -16.11 2.61 -16.99
CA GLY A 219 -16.85 3.79 -16.54
C GLY A 219 -15.97 5.04 -16.40
N PRO A 220 -16.43 6.04 -15.61
CA PRO A 220 -15.85 7.38 -15.59
C PRO A 220 -14.51 7.48 -14.85
N ASP A 221 -14.16 6.48 -14.04
CA ASP A 221 -12.94 6.46 -13.24
C ASP A 221 -12.00 5.32 -13.72
N PRO A 222 -10.89 5.64 -14.42
CA PRO A 222 -9.98 4.63 -14.96
C PRO A 222 -9.17 3.89 -13.89
N ASP A 223 -9.11 4.41 -12.66
CA ASP A 223 -8.37 3.79 -11.55
C ASP A 223 -9.22 2.74 -10.80
N LEU A 224 -10.51 2.65 -11.11
CA LEU A 224 -11.44 1.70 -10.48
C LEU A 224 -11.76 0.52 -11.39
N LEU A 225 -10.87 -0.48 -11.39
CA LEU A 225 -11.14 -1.76 -12.02
C LEU A 225 -11.84 -2.72 -11.05
N LEU A 226 -12.92 -3.35 -11.51
CA LEU A 226 -13.68 -4.33 -10.75
C LEU A 226 -13.29 -5.76 -11.19
N PRO A 227 -12.99 -6.67 -10.25
CA PRO A 227 -12.69 -8.06 -10.60
C PRO A 227 -13.81 -8.71 -11.42
N GLY A 228 -13.43 -9.45 -12.47
CA GLY A 228 -14.34 -10.09 -13.41
C GLY A 228 -14.72 -9.23 -14.62
N GLN A 229 -14.33 -7.95 -14.66
CA GLN A 229 -14.43 -7.17 -15.90
C GLN A 229 -13.56 -7.79 -16.99
N VAL A 230 -14.08 -7.85 -18.21
CA VAL A 230 -13.34 -8.31 -19.39
C VAL A 230 -12.97 -7.07 -20.21
N LEU A 231 -11.67 -6.79 -20.30
CA LEU A 231 -11.13 -5.67 -21.06
C LEU A 231 -10.61 -6.17 -22.40
N ARG A 232 -10.98 -5.47 -23.48
CA ARG A 232 -10.52 -5.77 -24.84
C ARG A 232 -9.27 -4.95 -25.16
N PRO A 233 -8.25 -5.56 -25.79
CA PRO A 233 -7.07 -4.82 -26.19
C PRO A 233 -7.43 -3.74 -27.23
N PRO A 234 -6.73 -2.58 -27.21
CA PRO A 234 -6.89 -1.59 -28.26
C PRO A 234 -6.45 -2.18 -29.60
N GLY A 235 -7.25 -1.95 -30.65
CA GLY A 235 -7.02 -2.45 -32.01
C GLY A 235 -5.98 -1.65 -32.80
#